data_AF-A0A4Q5R5U0-F1
#
_entry.id   AF-A0A4Q5R5U0-F1
#
_cell.length_a   1.000
_cell.length_b   1.000
_cell.length_c   1.000
_cell.angle_alpha   90.00
_cell.angle_beta   90.00
_cell.angle_gamma   90.00
#
_symmetry.space_group_name_H-M   'P 1'
#
loop_
_entity.id
_entity.type
_entity.pdbx_description
1 polymer ?
#
loop_
_entity_poly.entity_id
_entity_poly.type
_entity_poly.pdbx_seq_one_letter_code
_entity_poly.pdbx_strand_id
1 'polypeptide(L)'
;MTHTIKINLPGGIVPAGDLLTILEAAEAAEVEHVQLGNRQQLLFEVAAEHRRGLVQTLARADLLCEVDGDEHPNISSSYVVEDVFHNTAWLREGVYRDILDLFDYRPRLKINLIDHNQTFIPFFTGNLNFITSATSNYWYCYVRFPQTNALYCWPYLVYSEDIPSLSSAVERVIFTHKD
;
A
#
# COMPACT_ATOMS: atom_id res chain seq x y z
N MET A 1 -16.23 24.25 -0.59
CA MET A 1 -16.11 22.87 -1.13
C MET A 1 -14.83 22.29 -0.55
N THR A 2 -14.85 21.03 -0.12
CA THR A 2 -13.65 20.32 0.37
C THR A 2 -13.16 19.33 -0.67
N HIS A 3 -11.91 18.91 -0.54
CA HIS A 3 -11.26 17.90 -1.34
C HIS A 3 -10.61 16.86 -0.44
N THR A 4 -10.72 15.59 -0.81
CA THR A 4 -10.07 14.50 -0.10
C THR A 4 -8.62 14.41 -0.55
N ILE A 5 -7.69 14.43 0.41
CA ILE A 5 -6.27 14.16 0.19
C ILE A 5 -5.96 12.75 0.67
N LYS A 6 -5.34 11.96 -0.20
CA LYS A 6 -4.84 10.62 0.11
C LYS A 6 -3.32 10.58 0.00
N ILE A 7 -2.66 10.06 1.03
CA ILE A 7 -1.21 9.79 1.01
C ILE A 7 -0.99 8.33 1.38
N ASN A 8 -0.42 7.56 0.46
CA ASN A 8 -0.10 6.15 0.70
C ASN A 8 1.10 6.05 1.65
N LEU A 9 1.04 5.11 2.60
CA LEU A 9 2.17 4.69 3.42
C LEU A 9 2.45 3.22 3.10
N PRO A 10 3.29 2.88 2.10
CA PRO A 10 3.51 1.50 1.69
C PRO A 10 3.89 0.61 2.87
N GLY A 11 3.16 -0.49 3.05
CA GLY A 11 3.30 -1.40 4.18
C GLY A 11 2.89 -0.83 5.54
N GLY A 12 2.33 0.39 5.59
CA GLY A 12 2.07 1.14 6.82
C GLY A 12 3.31 1.80 7.40
N ILE A 13 4.37 1.97 6.60
CA ILE A 13 5.65 2.53 7.01
C ILE A 13 5.72 3.99 6.57
N VAL A 14 6.14 4.86 7.48
CA VAL A 14 6.43 6.27 7.17
C VAL A 14 7.60 6.76 8.03
N PRO A 15 8.62 7.42 7.45
CA PRO A 15 9.64 8.11 8.24
C PRO A 15 9.00 9.19 9.13
N ALA A 16 9.50 9.35 10.36
CA ALA A 16 8.94 10.33 11.29
C ALA A 16 9.00 11.78 10.75
N GLY A 17 10.07 12.12 10.00
CA GLY A 17 10.21 13.43 9.36
C GLY A 17 9.18 13.68 8.26
N ASP A 18 8.91 12.67 7.44
CA ASP A 18 7.89 12.72 6.39
C ASP A 18 6.50 12.86 7.00
N LEU A 19 6.19 12.07 8.04
CA LEU A 19 4.92 12.17 8.75
C LEU A 19 4.73 13.56 9.38
N LEU A 20 5.77 14.11 10.03
CA LEU A 20 5.72 15.46 10.56
C LEU A 20 5.45 16.49 9.45
N THR A 21 6.17 16.40 8.34
CA THR A 21 5.99 17.30 7.18
C THR A 21 4.57 17.24 6.64
N ILE A 22 3.96 16.05 6.56
CA ILE A 22 2.57 15.86 6.16
C ILE A 22 1.62 16.58 7.13
N LEU A 23 1.81 16.37 8.43
CA LEU A 23 0.93 16.92 9.47
C LEU A 23 1.05 18.44 9.58
N GLU A 24 2.26 19.00 9.50
CA GLU A 24 2.49 20.44 9.47
C GLU A 24 1.86 21.09 8.23
N ALA A 25 1.96 20.44 7.06
CA ALA A 25 1.34 20.92 5.84
C ALA A 25 -0.21 20.89 5.95
N ALA A 26 -0.76 19.84 6.56
CA ALA A 26 -2.20 19.73 6.83
C ALA A 26 -2.68 20.80 7.82
N GLU A 27 -1.96 20.99 8.93
CA GLU A 27 -2.26 22.02 9.94
C GLU A 27 -2.22 23.43 9.34
N ALA A 28 -1.20 23.75 8.53
CA ALA A 28 -1.10 25.03 7.82
C ALA A 28 -2.21 25.24 6.78
N ALA A 29 -2.87 24.16 6.36
CA ALA A 29 -4.05 24.18 5.48
C ALA A 29 -5.37 24.13 6.27
N GLU A 30 -5.32 24.36 7.58
CA GLU A 30 -6.46 24.37 8.51
C GLU A 30 -7.18 23.01 8.62
N VAL A 31 -6.46 21.91 8.41
CA VAL A 31 -6.99 20.55 8.59
C VAL A 31 -6.93 20.16 10.06
N GLU A 32 -8.10 19.95 10.68
CA GLU A 32 -8.20 19.58 12.11
C GLU A 32 -8.03 18.06 12.36
N HIS A 33 -8.32 17.24 11.34
CA HIS A 33 -8.41 15.79 11.50
C HIS A 33 -7.73 15.04 10.35
N VAL A 34 -6.88 14.09 10.73
CA VAL A 34 -6.26 13.11 9.82
C VAL A 34 -6.71 11.71 10.23
N GLN A 35 -7.05 10.90 9.24
CA GLN A 35 -7.54 9.53 9.42
C GLN A 35 -6.55 8.52 8.85
N LEU A 36 -6.45 7.37 9.52
CA LEU A 36 -5.80 6.18 8.98
C LEU A 36 -6.83 5.36 8.21
N GLY A 37 -6.64 5.22 6.91
CA GLY A 37 -7.51 4.48 6.03
C GLY A 37 -7.28 2.96 6.10
N ASN A 38 -8.27 2.21 5.61
CA ASN A 38 -8.30 0.74 5.71
C ASN A 38 -7.18 0.01 4.93
N ARG A 39 -6.41 0.71 4.10
CA ARG A 39 -5.26 0.16 3.36
C ARG A 39 -3.95 0.82 3.78
N GLN A 40 -3.88 1.35 5.01
CA GLN A 40 -2.66 1.94 5.59
C GLN A 40 -2.24 3.25 4.91
N GLN A 41 -3.20 4.06 4.47
CA GLN A 41 -2.98 5.39 3.91
C GLN A 41 -3.45 6.48 4.89
N LEU A 42 -2.90 7.68 4.81
CA LEU A 42 -3.48 8.87 5.44
C LEU A 42 -4.59 9.43 4.55
N LEU A 43 -5.68 9.88 5.19
CA LEU A 43 -6.82 10.52 4.55
C LEU A 43 -7.21 11.77 5.35
N PHE A 44 -7.44 12.88 4.66
CA PHE A 44 -8.00 14.09 5.29
C PHE A 44 -8.69 14.99 4.27
N GLU A 45 -9.59 15.84 4.74
CA GLU A 45 -10.33 16.80 3.92
C GLU A 45 -9.68 18.19 4.01
N VAL A 46 -9.54 18.87 2.89
CA VAL A 46 -8.99 20.25 2.82
C VAL A 46 -9.94 21.17 2.07
N ALA A 47 -10.09 22.42 2.53
CA ALA A 47 -10.88 23.42 1.81
C ALA A 47 -10.23 23.78 0.46
N ALA A 48 -11.07 24.12 -0.53
CA ALA A 48 -10.62 24.42 -1.89
C ALA A 48 -9.58 25.54 -1.97
N GLU A 49 -9.67 26.57 -1.12
CA GLU A 49 -8.67 27.65 -1.05
C GLU A 49 -7.28 27.19 -0.61
N HIS A 50 -7.18 26.22 0.31
CA HIS A 50 -5.89 25.75 0.86
C HIS A 50 -5.28 24.58 0.07
N ARG A 51 -6.11 23.83 -0.69
CA ARG A 51 -5.70 22.65 -1.46
C ARG A 51 -4.43 22.87 -2.27
N ARG A 52 -4.36 23.96 -3.05
CA ARG A 52 -3.22 24.21 -3.94
C ARG A 52 -1.92 24.42 -3.16
N GLY A 53 -1.97 25.15 -2.05
CA GLY A 53 -0.81 25.40 -1.20
C GLY A 53 -0.30 24.11 -0.57
N LEU A 54 -1.21 23.33 0.01
CA LEU A 54 -0.93 22.02 0.60
C LEU A 54 -0.22 21.08 -0.41
N VAL A 55 -0.81 20.87 -1.58
CA VAL A 55 -0.25 19.96 -2.60
C VAL A 55 1.13 20.42 -3.06
N GLN A 56 1.37 21.73 -3.17
CA GLN A 56 2.68 22.28 -3.50
C GLN A 56 3.72 22.05 -2.39
N THR A 57 3.31 22.16 -1.12
CA THR A 57 4.19 21.87 0.02
C THR A 57 4.60 20.40 0.04
N LEU A 58 3.64 19.49 -0.10
CA LEU A 58 3.91 18.05 -0.16
C LEU A 58 4.82 17.70 -1.34
N ALA A 59 4.54 18.22 -2.53
CA ALA A 59 5.35 17.97 -3.72
C ALA A 59 6.80 18.49 -3.59
N ARG A 60 7.04 19.59 -2.86
CA ARG A 60 8.41 20.10 -2.61
C ARG A 60 9.21 19.23 -1.65
N ALA A 61 8.53 18.44 -0.82
CA ALA A 61 9.13 17.47 0.07
C ALA A 61 9.20 16.06 -0.57
N ASP A 62 8.97 15.95 -1.88
CA ASP A 62 8.88 14.68 -2.62
C ASP A 62 7.81 13.72 -2.07
N LEU A 63 6.80 14.26 -1.38
CA LEU A 63 5.66 13.52 -0.85
C LEU A 63 4.53 13.47 -1.87
N LEU A 64 4.20 12.28 -2.33
CA LEU A 64 3.14 12.05 -3.31
C LEU A 64 1.77 11.99 -2.62
N CYS A 65 0.79 12.68 -3.20
CA CYS A 65 -0.61 12.61 -2.79
C CYS A 65 -1.56 12.47 -3.99
N GLU A 66 -2.74 11.92 -3.76
CA GLU A 66 -3.86 11.94 -4.69
C GLU A 66 -4.97 12.85 -4.14
N VAL A 67 -5.64 13.57 -5.05
CA VAL A 67 -6.74 14.49 -4.72
C VAL A 67 -8.02 13.92 -5.33
N ASP A 68 -9.03 13.69 -4.49
CA ASP A 68 -10.34 13.14 -4.88
C ASP A 68 -10.25 11.83 -5.68
N GLY A 69 -9.19 11.05 -5.47
CA GLY A 69 -8.84 9.89 -6.31
C GLY A 69 -8.22 8.72 -5.53
N ASP A 70 -8.37 7.53 -6.11
CA ASP A 70 -7.72 6.28 -5.68
C ASP A 70 -7.21 5.50 -6.90
N GLU A 71 -6.50 6.18 -7.80
CA GLU A 71 -5.89 5.59 -8.99
C GLU A 71 -4.75 4.63 -8.63
N HIS A 72 -3.99 4.99 -7.59
CA HIS A 72 -2.87 4.19 -7.09
C HIS A 72 -3.16 3.73 -5.65
N PRO A 73 -3.80 2.56 -5.45
CA PRO A 73 -4.05 2.06 -4.11
C PRO A 73 -2.75 1.72 -3.39
N ASN A 74 -2.73 1.91 -2.07
CA ASN A 74 -1.57 1.56 -1.26
C ASN A 74 -1.27 0.05 -1.29
N ILE A 75 0.00 -0.31 -1.04
CA ILE A 75 0.42 -1.68 -0.73
C ILE A 75 0.20 -1.89 0.77
N SER A 76 -0.68 -2.84 1.12
CA SER A 76 -0.96 -3.14 2.53
C SER A 76 -0.10 -4.30 3.02
N SER A 77 0.37 -4.26 4.25
CA SER A 77 1.20 -5.36 4.79
C SER A 77 0.87 -5.74 6.23
N SER A 78 1.21 -6.97 6.62
CA SER A 78 1.16 -7.41 8.01
C SER A 78 2.29 -6.84 8.90
N TYR A 79 3.18 -6.01 8.37
CA TYR A 79 4.23 -5.34 9.15
C TYR A 79 3.67 -4.57 10.35
N VAL A 80 2.53 -3.88 10.18
CA VAL A 80 1.91 -3.06 11.24
C VAL A 80 1.44 -3.88 12.46
N VAL A 81 1.47 -5.21 12.38
CA VAL A 81 1.14 -6.12 13.49
C VAL A 81 2.26 -7.10 13.82
N GLU A 82 3.47 -6.88 13.30
CA GLU A 82 4.61 -7.78 13.46
C GLU A 82 4.88 -8.04 14.96
N ASP A 83 4.94 -7.02 15.81
CA ASP A 83 5.25 -7.20 17.24
C ASP A 83 4.06 -7.68 18.11
N VAL A 84 2.89 -7.88 17.50
CA VAL A 84 1.67 -8.30 18.23
C VAL A 84 1.47 -9.82 18.17
N PHE A 85 1.91 -10.47 17.10
CA PHE A 85 1.71 -11.91 16.87
C PHE A 85 3.03 -12.68 16.79
N HIS A 86 2.96 -14.01 16.92
CA HIS A 86 4.09 -14.86 16.59
C HIS A 86 4.19 -14.93 15.06
N ASN A 87 5.14 -14.18 14.50
CA ASN A 87 5.29 -14.13 13.05
C ASN A 87 5.91 -15.40 12.48
N THR A 88 5.73 -15.56 11.18
CA THR A 88 6.57 -16.43 10.36
C THR A 88 8.04 -16.13 10.66
N ALA A 89 8.83 -17.14 11.05
CA ALA A 89 10.16 -16.95 11.62
C ALA A 89 11.14 -16.11 10.76
N TRP A 90 11.01 -16.22 9.43
CA TRP A 90 11.84 -15.52 8.45
C TRP A 90 11.30 -14.14 8.06
N LEU A 91 10.03 -13.87 8.33
CA LEU A 91 9.40 -12.61 7.93
C LEU A 91 9.69 -11.56 9.01
N ARG A 92 10.50 -10.58 8.64
CA ARG A 92 10.95 -9.50 9.51
C ARG A 92 10.76 -8.14 8.84
N GLU A 93 10.81 -7.05 9.61
CA GLU A 93 10.84 -5.67 9.11
C GLU A 93 11.71 -5.51 7.86
N GLY A 94 12.95 -6.04 7.90
CA GLY A 94 13.89 -5.95 6.77
C GLY A 94 13.34 -6.54 5.48
N VAL A 95 12.69 -7.71 5.55
CA VAL A 95 12.10 -8.35 4.36
C VAL A 95 10.96 -7.52 3.77
N TYR A 96 10.11 -6.93 4.63
CA TYR A 96 9.07 -6.02 4.14
C TYR A 96 9.65 -4.80 3.45
N ARG A 97 10.65 -4.15 4.08
CA ARG A 97 11.33 -2.98 3.50
C ARG A 97 12.01 -3.32 2.18
N ASP A 98 12.76 -4.42 2.14
CA ASP A 98 13.46 -4.87 0.93
C ASP A 98 12.48 -5.09 -0.24
N ILE A 99 11.31 -5.71 0.01
CA ILE A 99 10.27 -5.88 -1.02
C ILE A 99 9.70 -4.52 -1.46
N LEU A 100 9.37 -3.64 -0.51
CA LEU A 100 8.73 -2.35 -0.78
C LEU A 100 9.67 -1.39 -1.54
N ASP A 101 10.96 -1.39 -1.22
CA ASP A 101 11.98 -0.55 -1.85
C ASP A 101 12.23 -0.92 -3.32
N LEU A 102 11.90 -2.16 -3.71
CA LEU A 102 12.01 -2.63 -5.10
C LEU A 102 10.83 -2.19 -5.99
N PHE A 103 9.78 -1.57 -5.45
CA PHE A 103 8.71 -0.97 -6.26
C PHE A 103 9.16 0.36 -6.87
N ASP A 104 9.59 0.32 -8.14
CA ASP A 104 9.95 1.50 -8.94
C ASP A 104 8.75 2.13 -9.68
N TYR A 105 7.54 1.66 -9.38
CA TYR A 105 6.29 2.11 -9.98
C TYR A 105 5.18 2.19 -8.94
N ARG A 106 4.09 2.90 -9.28
CA ARG A 106 2.90 2.99 -8.44
C ARG A 106 1.84 2.00 -8.93
N PRO A 107 1.55 0.92 -8.17
CA PRO A 107 0.54 -0.06 -8.58
C PRO A 107 -0.82 0.61 -8.79
N ARG A 108 -1.59 0.08 -9.72
CA ARG A 108 -3.02 0.37 -9.90
C ARG A 108 -3.89 -0.80 -9.42
N LEU A 109 -3.29 -1.97 -9.24
CA LEU A 109 -3.87 -3.11 -8.54
C LEU A 109 -3.60 -3.00 -7.03
N LYS A 110 -4.58 -3.40 -6.22
CA LYS A 110 -4.43 -3.50 -4.77
C LYS A 110 -3.49 -4.67 -4.44
N ILE A 111 -2.34 -4.39 -3.83
CA ILE A 111 -1.37 -5.43 -3.44
C ILE A 111 -1.39 -5.58 -1.91
N ASN A 112 -1.31 -6.81 -1.44
CA ASN A 112 -1.20 -7.15 -0.03
C ASN A 112 0.01 -8.08 0.22
N LEU A 113 0.81 -7.80 1.26
CA LEU A 113 1.91 -8.63 1.76
C LEU A 113 1.57 -9.16 3.16
N ILE A 114 1.10 -10.40 3.24
CA ILE A 114 0.41 -10.90 4.43
C ILE A 114 1.21 -12.03 5.10
N ASP A 115 1.43 -11.91 6.41
CA ASP A 115 1.83 -13.06 7.23
C ASP A 115 0.63 -13.98 7.44
N HIS A 116 0.78 -15.27 7.13
CA HIS A 116 -0.25 -16.28 7.35
C HIS A 116 -0.61 -16.51 8.84
N ASN A 117 0.25 -16.09 9.78
CA ASN A 117 0.05 -16.30 11.23
C ASN A 117 -0.69 -15.17 11.96
N GLN A 118 -1.12 -14.12 11.26
CA GLN A 118 -1.90 -13.02 11.84
C GLN A 118 -3.28 -12.91 11.19
N THR A 119 -4.23 -12.26 11.85
CA THR A 119 -5.62 -12.10 11.36
C THR A 119 -6.11 -10.65 11.31
N PHE A 120 -5.28 -9.67 11.68
CA PHE A 120 -5.64 -8.25 11.75
C PHE A 120 -5.70 -7.61 10.36
N ILE A 121 -4.74 -7.93 9.50
CA ILE A 121 -4.74 -7.53 8.10
C ILE A 121 -5.49 -8.59 7.32
N PRO A 122 -6.70 -8.30 6.82
CA PRO A 122 -7.55 -9.33 6.25
C PRO A 122 -6.99 -9.87 4.93
N PHE A 123 -7.01 -11.19 4.83
CA PHE A 123 -6.63 -11.91 3.63
C PHE A 123 -7.55 -11.57 2.46
N PHE A 124 -7.00 -11.60 1.25
CA PHE A 124 -7.80 -11.48 0.01
C PHE A 124 -8.59 -10.17 -0.12
N THR A 125 -8.10 -9.06 0.46
CA THR A 125 -8.68 -7.72 0.26
C THR A 125 -8.07 -6.99 -0.94
N GLY A 126 -6.97 -7.48 -1.49
CA GLY A 126 -6.30 -6.96 -2.69
C GLY A 126 -6.66 -7.70 -3.98
N ASN A 127 -6.13 -7.23 -5.09
CA ASN A 127 -6.08 -7.95 -6.36
C ASN A 127 -4.94 -8.97 -6.37
N LEU A 128 -3.77 -8.60 -5.84
CA LEU A 128 -2.64 -9.50 -5.65
C LEU A 128 -2.44 -9.67 -4.14
N ASN A 129 -2.55 -10.90 -3.67
CA ASN A 129 -2.43 -11.22 -2.26
C ASN A 129 -1.27 -12.20 -2.09
N PHE A 130 -0.13 -11.67 -1.65
CA PHE A 130 1.04 -12.45 -1.32
C PHE A 130 0.92 -12.89 0.15
N ILE A 131 0.98 -14.20 0.38
CA ILE A 131 0.85 -14.80 1.71
C ILE A 131 2.10 -15.63 1.98
N THR A 132 2.73 -15.44 3.13
CA THR A 132 3.97 -16.15 3.46
C THR A 132 3.81 -17.66 3.34
N SER A 133 4.83 -18.32 2.79
CA SER A 133 4.92 -19.77 2.75
C SER A 133 5.79 -20.29 3.89
N ALA A 134 5.78 -21.61 4.09
CA ALA A 134 6.70 -22.27 5.01
C ALA A 134 8.17 -22.17 4.56
N THR A 135 8.43 -21.92 3.27
CA THR A 135 9.78 -21.73 2.73
C THR A 135 10.19 -20.27 2.86
N SER A 136 11.37 -20.02 3.44
CA SER A 136 11.87 -18.67 3.67
C SER A 136 11.97 -17.84 2.39
N ASN A 137 11.53 -16.58 2.46
CA ASN A 137 11.50 -15.62 1.36
C ASN A 137 10.59 -15.99 0.19
N TYR A 138 9.74 -17.01 0.33
CA TYR A 138 8.79 -17.42 -0.68
C TYR A 138 7.35 -17.20 -0.22
N TRP A 139 6.51 -16.78 -1.18
CA TRP A 139 5.13 -16.37 -0.96
C TRP A 139 4.19 -17.16 -1.88
N TYR A 140 3.05 -17.58 -1.36
CA TYR A 140 1.91 -17.89 -2.20
C TYR A 140 1.37 -16.59 -2.80
N CYS A 141 0.93 -16.62 -4.06
CA CYS A 141 0.25 -15.49 -4.68
C CYS A 141 -1.18 -15.91 -5.05
N TYR A 142 -2.15 -15.11 -4.63
CA TYR A 142 -3.54 -15.26 -5.04
C TYR A 142 -4.00 -14.03 -5.81
N VAL A 143 -4.50 -14.28 -7.02
CA VAL A 143 -4.93 -13.25 -7.96
C VAL A 143 -6.46 -13.17 -7.96
N ARG A 144 -6.97 -11.96 -7.77
CA ARG A 144 -8.39 -11.62 -7.94
C ARG A 144 -8.51 -10.49 -8.95
N PHE A 145 -9.16 -10.79 -10.07
CA PHE A 145 -9.37 -9.80 -11.13
C PHE A 145 -10.25 -8.64 -10.63
N PRO A 146 -10.01 -7.40 -11.11
CA PRO A 146 -10.85 -6.26 -10.77
C PRO A 146 -12.34 -6.54 -11.00
N GLN A 147 -13.19 -6.06 -10.08
CA GLN A 147 -14.66 -6.20 -10.15
C GLN A 147 -15.18 -7.66 -10.10
N THR A 148 -14.32 -8.62 -9.74
CA THR A 148 -14.71 -10.02 -9.55
C THR A 148 -14.49 -10.48 -8.11
N ASN A 149 -15.19 -11.55 -7.73
CA ASN A 149 -14.95 -12.26 -6.47
C ASN A 149 -14.19 -13.58 -6.65
N ALA A 150 -13.82 -13.92 -7.89
CA ALA A 150 -13.10 -15.15 -8.20
C ALA A 150 -11.63 -15.03 -7.77
N LEU A 151 -11.16 -16.01 -7.01
CA LEU A 151 -9.79 -16.07 -6.50
C LEU A 151 -9.04 -17.22 -7.20
N TYR A 152 -7.91 -16.90 -7.81
CA TYR A 152 -7.05 -17.85 -8.51
C TYR A 152 -5.74 -18.00 -7.75
N CYS A 153 -5.35 -19.23 -7.44
CA CYS A 153 -4.04 -19.52 -6.85
C CYS A 153 -2.98 -19.53 -7.95
N TRP A 154 -1.93 -18.73 -7.80
CA TRP A 154 -0.77 -18.78 -8.69
C TRP A 154 -0.07 -20.14 -8.51
N PRO A 155 0.31 -20.83 -9.60
CA PRO A 155 0.77 -22.22 -9.52
C PRO A 155 2.15 -22.40 -8.86
N TYR A 156 2.92 -21.33 -8.68
CA TYR A 156 4.27 -21.36 -8.13
C TYR A 156 4.41 -20.42 -6.94
N LEU A 157 5.37 -20.72 -6.06
CA LEU A 157 5.79 -19.77 -5.03
C LEU A 157 6.56 -18.62 -5.69
N VAL A 158 6.37 -17.41 -5.16
CA VAL A 158 7.01 -16.18 -5.62
C VAL A 158 8.11 -15.82 -4.63
N TYR A 159 9.33 -15.64 -5.12
CA TYR A 159 10.43 -15.16 -4.30
C TYR A 159 10.21 -13.68 -3.95
N SER A 160 10.63 -13.25 -2.76
CA SER A 160 10.32 -11.92 -2.20
C SER A 160 10.72 -10.79 -3.16
N GLU A 161 11.94 -10.85 -3.71
CA GLU A 161 12.45 -9.81 -4.62
C GLU A 161 11.77 -9.82 -5.99
N ASP A 162 11.09 -10.91 -6.37
CA ASP A 162 10.34 -11.00 -7.63
C ASP A 162 8.93 -10.39 -7.54
N ILE A 163 8.43 -10.09 -6.32
CA ILE A 163 7.07 -9.60 -6.10
C ILE A 163 6.76 -8.32 -6.92
N PRO A 164 7.60 -7.29 -6.95
CA PRO A 164 7.30 -6.07 -7.70
C PRO A 164 7.25 -6.32 -9.21
N SER A 165 8.24 -7.05 -9.75
CA SER A 165 8.32 -7.32 -11.19
C SER A 165 7.15 -8.19 -11.67
N LEU A 166 6.81 -9.24 -10.92
CA LEU A 166 5.64 -10.08 -11.18
C LEU A 166 4.35 -9.25 -11.11
N SER A 167 4.20 -8.41 -10.08
CA SER A 167 3.02 -7.58 -9.89
C SER A 167 2.82 -6.62 -11.06
N SER A 168 3.90 -6.00 -11.56
CA SER A 168 3.89 -5.12 -12.73
C SER A 168 3.49 -5.87 -14.01
N ALA A 169 4.03 -7.07 -14.21
CA ALA A 169 3.71 -7.90 -15.37
C ALA A 169 2.24 -8.34 -15.37
N VAL A 170 1.73 -8.82 -14.23
CA VAL A 170 0.32 -9.22 -14.07
C VAL A 170 -0.59 -8.02 -14.26
N GLU A 171 -0.28 -6.88 -13.66
CA GLU A 171 -1.01 -5.64 -13.82
C GLU A 171 -1.14 -5.23 -15.29
N ARG A 172 -0.03 -5.25 -16.03
CA ARG A 172 0.00 -4.94 -17.45
C ARG A 172 -0.91 -5.89 -18.25
N VAL A 173 -0.79 -7.20 -18.04
CA VAL A 173 -1.61 -8.19 -18.74
C VAL A 173 -3.11 -7.99 -18.48
N ILE A 174 -3.50 -7.76 -17.22
CA ILE A 174 -4.89 -7.52 -16.83
C ILE A 174 -5.43 -6.25 -17.51
N PHE A 175 -4.66 -5.16 -17.53
CA PHE A 175 -5.11 -3.92 -18.15
C PHE A 175 -5.09 -3.94 -19.68
N THR A 176 -4.27 -4.79 -20.30
CA THR A 176 -4.29 -5.00 -21.76
C THR A 176 -5.53 -5.79 -22.22
N HIS A 177 -6.09 -6.67 -21.39
CA HIS A 177 -7.23 -7.53 -21.74
C HIS A 177 -8.50 -7.13 -20.97
N LYS A 178 -8.77 -5.83 -20.90
CA LYS A 178 -9.88 -5.26 -20.12
C LYS A 178 -11.27 -5.42 -20.79
N ASP A 179 -11.31 -6.08 -21.94
CA ASP A 179 -12.50 -6.30 -22.79
C ASP A 179 -13.16 -7.66 -22.54
#